data_AF-A0A6L7JPM0-F1
#
_entry.id   AF-A0A6L7JPM0-F1
#
_cell.length_a   1.000
_cell.length_b   1.000
_cell.length_c   1.000
_cell.angle_alpha   90.00
_cell.angle_beta   90.00
_cell.angle_gamma   90.00
#
_symmetry.space_group_name_H-M   'P 1'
#
loop_
_entity.id
_entity.type
_entity.pdbx_description
1 polymer ?
#
loop_
_entity_poly.entity_id
_entity_poly.type
_entity_poly.pdbx_seq_one_letter_code
_entity_poly.pdbx_strand_id
1 'polypeptide(L)'
;MREALRGLIILAVAAASVHTLYVQFIRPRAEILIEAGVAAGQYAPRDWVVILKDWEQEICLILAIYCIVEILIRLYKLSKEQYLFEVDFVGQVESGKTDLKSTLEDLESLPRSVGKSQLVETLKASIRRYRITSDVQNTSDAIQTSVDAVAMRLEADNTMLRYMIWAIPSIGFIGTVRGIGQALSQADQALAGDISEMTASLGIAFNSTFVALVISIFLMLLLHSLQRAQDRRLVDIQSYCEEFLLNRISQ
;
A
#
# COMPACT_ATOMS: atom_id res chain seq x y z
N MET A 1 15.85 -8.15 -5.30
CA MET A 1 16.83 -7.72 -4.27
C MET A 1 16.79 -6.21 -4.01
N ARG A 2 16.89 -5.32 -5.02
CA ARG A 2 16.80 -3.86 -4.81
C ARG A 2 15.47 -3.37 -4.21
N GLU A 3 14.35 -3.94 -4.62
CA GLU A 3 13.02 -3.54 -4.10
C GLU A 3 12.80 -3.99 -2.65
N ALA A 4 13.20 -5.22 -2.31
CA ALA A 4 13.18 -5.70 -0.93
C ALA A 4 14.08 -4.87 -0.01
N LEU A 5 15.27 -4.48 -0.48
CA LEU A 5 16.17 -3.61 0.27
C LEU A 5 15.55 -2.22 0.49
N ARG A 6 14.89 -1.64 -0.51
CA ARG A 6 14.17 -0.36 -0.38
C ARG A 6 13.08 -0.46 0.68
N GLY A 7 12.25 -1.49 0.62
CA GLY A 7 11.20 -1.71 1.62
C GLY A 7 11.78 -1.83 3.03
N LEU A 8 12.86 -2.59 3.20
CA LEU A 8 13.52 -2.75 4.50
C LEU A 8 14.09 -1.42 5.04
N ILE A 9 14.66 -0.58 4.17
CA ILE A 9 15.13 0.76 4.55
C ILE A 9 13.97 1.65 4.99
N ILE A 10 12.87 1.67 4.23
CA ILE A 10 11.67 2.45 4.58
C ILE A 10 11.14 2.01 5.95
N LEU A 11 11.07 0.69 6.18
CA LEU A 11 10.60 0.14 7.46
C LEU A 11 11.55 0.51 8.61
N ALA A 12 12.87 0.41 8.41
CA ALA A 12 13.85 0.77 9.43
C ALA A 12 13.79 2.26 9.79
N VAL A 13 13.63 3.14 8.78
CA VAL A 13 13.47 4.58 8.99
C VAL A 13 12.16 4.89 9.71
N ALA A 14 11.05 4.26 9.31
CA ALA A 14 9.77 4.39 10.00
C ALA A 14 9.86 3.93 11.46
N ALA A 15 10.49 2.78 11.72
CA ALA A 15 10.72 2.26 13.06
C ALA A 15 11.57 3.21 13.92
N ALA A 16 12.72 3.66 13.41
CA ALA A 16 13.60 4.56 14.15
C ALA A 16 12.93 5.92 14.45
N SER A 17 12.22 6.49 13.48
CA SER A 17 11.54 7.78 13.63
C SER A 17 10.38 7.72 14.63
N VAL A 18 9.51 6.72 14.53
CA VAL A 18 8.41 6.53 15.48
C VAL A 18 8.95 6.20 16.86
N HIS A 19 9.93 5.29 16.98
CA HIS A 19 10.51 4.93 18.26
C HIS A 19 11.13 6.15 18.97
N THR A 20 11.86 6.97 18.22
CA THR A 20 12.44 8.22 18.75
C THR A 20 11.35 9.18 19.23
N LEU A 21 10.27 9.35 18.45
CA LEU A 21 9.12 10.16 18.84
C LEU A 21 8.45 9.64 20.13
N TYR A 22 8.34 8.32 20.26
CA TYR A 22 7.75 7.67 21.42
C TYR A 22 8.56 7.91 22.69
N VAL A 23 9.87 7.67 22.62
CA VAL A 23 10.78 7.82 23.76
C VAL A 23 10.96 9.29 24.16
N GLN A 24 11.07 10.21 23.21
CA GLN A 24 11.36 11.61 23.50
C GLN A 24 10.12 12.44 23.85
N PHE A 25 8.95 12.12 23.32
CA PHE A 25 7.78 12.97 23.45
C PHE A 25 6.56 12.27 24.03
N ILE A 26 6.19 11.09 23.52
CA ILE A 26 4.89 10.49 23.86
C ILE A 26 4.91 9.90 25.27
N ARG A 27 5.83 8.99 25.57
CA ARG A 27 5.93 8.35 26.89
C ARG A 27 6.17 9.34 28.04
N PRO A 28 7.14 10.27 27.98
CA PRO A 28 7.38 11.18 29.10
C PRO A 28 6.21 12.12 29.35
N ARG A 29 5.52 12.59 28.30
CA ARG A 29 4.33 13.44 28.48
C ARG A 29 3.13 12.65 29.01
N ALA A 30 2.97 11.41 28.59
CA ALA A 30 1.92 10.54 29.12
C ALA A 30 2.12 10.31 30.63
N GLU A 31 3.35 10.01 31.05
CA GLU A 31 3.70 9.81 32.46
C GLU A 31 3.37 11.03 33.31
N ILE A 32 3.81 12.23 32.90
CA ILE A 32 3.52 13.48 33.62
C ILE A 32 2.00 13.71 33.77
N LEU A 33 1.22 13.47 32.72
CA LEU A 33 -0.24 13.65 32.76
C LEU A 33 -0.93 12.63 33.66
N ILE A 34 -0.45 11.39 33.67
CA ILE A 34 -0.97 10.32 34.54
C ILE A 34 -0.65 10.66 35.99
N GLU A 35 0.60 11.03 36.30
CA GLU A 35 1.03 11.42 37.64
C GLU A 35 0.26 12.65 38.16
N ALA A 36 0.04 13.65 37.31
CA ALA A 36 -0.76 14.83 37.67
C ALA A 36 -2.23 14.47 37.98
N GLY A 37 -2.81 13.54 37.23
CA GLY A 37 -4.16 13.02 37.50
C GLY A 37 -4.23 12.31 38.85
N VAL A 38 -3.30 11.39 39.11
CA VAL A 38 -3.21 10.65 40.38
C VAL A 38 -3.00 11.60 41.56
N ALA A 39 -2.11 12.60 41.44
CA ALA A 39 -1.88 13.61 42.46
C ALA A 39 -3.11 14.47 42.77
N ALA A 40 -3.99 14.67 41.78
CA ALA A 40 -5.27 15.36 41.94
C ALA A 40 -6.41 14.46 42.46
N GLY A 41 -6.15 13.16 42.70
CA GLY A 41 -7.18 12.17 43.03
C GLY A 41 -8.18 11.94 41.88
N GLN A 42 -7.77 12.25 40.65
CA GLN A 42 -8.57 12.12 39.43
C GLN A 42 -8.01 11.00 38.55
N TYR A 43 -8.85 10.44 37.69
CA TYR A 43 -8.40 9.51 36.67
C TYR A 43 -7.50 10.23 35.65
N ALA A 44 -6.58 9.49 35.04
CA ALA A 44 -5.71 10.03 34.00
C ALA A 44 -6.54 10.71 32.89
N PRO A 45 -6.18 11.94 32.48
CA PRO A 45 -6.90 12.65 31.43
C PRO A 45 -6.89 11.83 30.14
N ARG A 46 -8.02 11.78 29.43
CA ARG A 46 -8.15 11.14 28.12
C ARG A 46 -7.53 12.00 27.02
N ASP A 47 -6.24 12.25 27.14
CA ASP A 47 -5.45 12.97 26.15
C ASP A 47 -4.87 11.98 25.11
N TRP A 48 -4.65 12.46 23.89
CA TRP A 48 -4.15 11.63 22.78
C TRP A 48 -2.82 10.98 23.10
N VAL A 49 -1.97 11.67 23.85
CA VAL A 49 -0.65 11.18 24.26
C VAL A 49 -0.79 9.98 25.22
N VAL A 50 -1.79 10.00 26.11
CA VAL A 50 -2.08 8.90 27.03
C VAL A 50 -2.65 7.70 26.28
N ILE A 51 -3.50 7.93 25.28
CA ILE A 51 -4.10 6.88 24.44
C ILE A 51 -3.04 6.17 23.58
N LEU A 52 -2.03 6.89 23.10
CA LEU A 52 -1.01 6.36 22.19
C LEU A 52 0.21 5.74 22.89
N LYS A 53 0.35 5.86 24.22
CA LYS A 53 1.61 5.58 24.93
C LYS A 53 2.11 4.14 24.84
N ASP A 54 1.22 3.16 24.65
CA ASP A 54 1.60 1.74 24.73
C ASP A 54 2.27 1.24 23.44
N TRP A 55 2.95 0.10 23.55
CA TRP A 55 3.82 -0.43 22.51
C TRP A 55 3.04 -1.01 21.32
N GLU A 56 1.79 -1.44 21.52
CA GLU A 56 0.93 -1.91 20.44
C GLU A 56 0.62 -0.79 19.44
N GLN A 57 0.31 0.41 19.95
CA GLN A 57 0.08 1.62 19.17
C GLN A 57 1.36 2.05 18.44
N GLU A 58 2.52 1.93 19.10
CA GLU A 58 3.82 2.19 18.48
C GLU A 58 4.04 1.32 17.24
N ILE A 59 3.84 0.00 17.37
CA ILE A 59 3.97 -0.93 16.24
C ILE A 59 2.95 -0.61 15.14
N CYS A 60 1.69 -0.33 15.51
CA CYS A 60 0.66 0.05 14.54
C CYS A 60 1.05 1.29 13.73
N LEU A 61 1.62 2.31 14.38
CA LEU A 61 2.08 3.53 13.71
C LEU A 61 3.30 3.30 12.81
N ILE A 62 4.24 2.45 13.23
CA ILE A 62 5.39 2.06 12.39
C ILE A 62 4.89 1.43 11.09
N LEU A 63 3.98 0.45 11.20
CA LEU A 63 3.37 -0.21 10.05
C LEU A 63 2.56 0.77 9.19
N ALA A 64 1.84 1.69 9.82
CA ALA A 64 1.06 2.70 9.12
C ALA A 64 1.94 3.62 8.26
N ILE A 65 3.02 4.17 8.83
CA ILE A 65 3.94 5.04 8.09
C ILE A 65 4.59 4.27 6.93
N TYR A 66 5.05 3.04 7.19
CA TYR A 66 5.60 2.18 6.13
C TYR A 66 4.59 2.00 4.97
N CYS A 67 3.36 1.61 5.28
CA CYS A 67 2.31 1.39 4.28
C CYS A 67 1.97 2.68 3.51
N ILE A 68 1.85 3.81 4.20
CA ILE A 68 1.57 5.11 3.57
C ILE A 68 2.67 5.47 2.58
N VAL A 69 3.94 5.37 2.98
CA VAL A 69 5.08 5.72 2.11
C VAL A 69 5.11 4.82 0.87
N GLU A 70 4.95 3.51 1.02
CA GLU A 70 4.94 2.59 -0.13
C GLU A 70 3.74 2.83 -1.06
N ILE A 71 2.55 3.12 -0.52
CA ILE A 71 1.37 3.48 -1.32
C ILE A 71 1.62 4.78 -2.10
N LEU A 72 2.13 5.82 -1.45
CA LEU A 72 2.41 7.11 -2.08
C LEU A 72 3.46 7.00 -3.19
N ILE A 73 4.54 6.23 -2.97
CA ILE A 73 5.56 5.97 -4.00
C ILE A 73 4.94 5.32 -5.24
N ARG A 74 4.04 4.34 -5.04
CA ARG A 74 3.37 3.62 -6.13
C ARG A 74 2.39 4.51 -6.88
N LEU A 75 1.56 5.28 -6.16
CA LEU A 75 0.66 6.28 -6.74
C LEU A 75 1.40 7.32 -7.56
N TYR A 76 2.53 7.83 -7.04
CA TYR A 76 3.36 8.78 -7.76
C TYR A 76 3.95 8.18 -9.03
N LYS A 77 4.42 6.93 -8.98
CA LYS A 77 4.92 6.23 -10.17
C LYS A 77 3.82 6.03 -11.23
N LEU A 78 2.61 5.64 -10.81
CA LEU A 78 1.44 5.52 -11.68
C LEU A 78 1.13 6.84 -12.39
N SER A 79 1.07 7.94 -11.65
CA SER A 79 0.77 9.26 -12.20
C SER A 79 1.88 9.77 -13.13
N LYS A 80 3.15 9.55 -12.79
CA LYS A 80 4.29 9.97 -13.64
C LYS A 80 4.30 9.27 -14.99
N GLU A 81 3.73 8.08 -15.12
CA GLU A 81 3.73 7.31 -16.37
C GLU A 81 2.50 7.59 -17.24
N GLN A 82 1.61 8.50 -16.81
CA GLN A 82 0.37 8.82 -17.53
C GLN A 82 0.60 9.53 -18.88
N TYR A 83 1.67 10.33 -19.01
CA TYR A 83 2.00 10.98 -20.29
C TYR A 83 2.31 10.00 -21.42
N LEU A 84 2.65 8.75 -21.09
CA LEU A 84 2.96 7.73 -22.10
C LEU A 84 1.74 7.37 -22.95
N PHE A 85 0.53 7.50 -22.40
CA PHE A 85 -0.70 7.19 -23.13
C PHE A 85 -1.06 8.26 -24.18
N GLU A 86 -0.44 9.44 -24.12
CA GLU A 86 -0.63 10.52 -25.11
C GLU A 86 0.35 10.41 -26.29
N VAL A 87 1.39 9.58 -26.18
CA VAL A 87 2.39 9.38 -27.22
C VAL A 87 1.94 8.27 -28.17
N ASP A 88 1.87 8.56 -29.48
CA ASP A 88 1.67 7.52 -30.50
C ASP A 88 2.98 6.75 -30.70
N PHE A 89 3.11 5.62 -30.02
CA PHE A 89 4.24 4.71 -30.13
C PHE A 89 4.18 3.80 -31.35
N VAL A 90 3.01 3.69 -31.95
CA VAL A 90 2.77 2.81 -33.11
C VAL A 90 3.15 3.56 -34.40
N GLY A 91 3.16 4.90 -34.38
CA GLY A 91 3.50 5.74 -35.53
C GLY A 91 2.49 5.61 -36.67
N GLN A 92 2.65 6.32 -37.78
CA GLN A 92 1.78 6.08 -38.93
C GLN A 92 2.12 4.73 -39.57
N VAL A 93 1.45 3.66 -39.15
CA VAL A 93 1.46 2.38 -39.86
C VAL A 93 0.73 2.63 -41.18
N GLU A 94 1.48 2.98 -42.23
CA GLU A 94 0.93 3.01 -43.58
C GLU A 94 0.49 1.58 -43.96
N SER A 95 -0.74 1.44 -44.44
CA SER A 95 -1.35 0.17 -44.88
C SER A 95 -0.45 -0.51 -45.92
N GLY A 96 0.38 -1.46 -45.48
CA GLY A 96 1.26 -2.19 -46.39
C GLY A 96 2.42 -2.92 -45.72
N LYS A 97 2.14 -3.98 -44.94
CA LYS A 97 3.03 -5.09 -44.53
C LYS A 97 4.46 -4.81 -44.03
N THR A 98 4.93 -3.57 -43.94
CA THR A 98 6.37 -3.29 -43.85
C THR A 98 6.79 -2.51 -42.60
N ASP A 99 5.91 -1.78 -41.91
CA ASP A 99 6.40 -0.89 -40.84
C ASP A 99 6.33 -1.45 -39.40
N LEU A 100 5.63 -2.57 -39.16
CA LEU A 100 5.56 -3.16 -37.81
C LEU A 100 6.90 -3.73 -37.30
N LYS A 101 7.84 -3.99 -38.22
CA LYS A 101 9.20 -4.40 -37.86
C LYS A 101 9.99 -3.21 -37.34
N SER A 102 9.93 -2.07 -38.03
CA SER A 102 10.52 -0.79 -37.62
C SER A 102 9.92 -0.31 -36.31
N THR A 103 8.59 -0.34 -36.17
CA THR A 103 7.93 0.01 -34.90
C THR A 103 8.44 -0.84 -33.74
N LEU A 104 8.63 -2.15 -33.94
CA LEU A 104 9.17 -3.01 -32.88
C LEU A 104 10.63 -2.67 -32.54
N GLU A 105 11.46 -2.39 -33.55
CA GLU A 105 12.85 -1.97 -33.38
C GLU A 105 12.94 -0.62 -32.66
N ASP A 106 12.07 0.33 -33.00
CA ASP A 106 11.97 1.63 -32.34
C ASP A 106 11.57 1.47 -30.87
N LEU A 107 10.56 0.65 -30.59
CA LEU A 107 10.13 0.32 -29.23
C LEU A 107 11.25 -0.36 -28.41
N GLU A 108 12.07 -1.21 -29.05
CA GLU A 108 13.23 -1.86 -28.44
C GLU A 108 14.38 -0.88 -28.19
N SER A 109 14.53 0.15 -29.02
CA SER A 109 15.53 1.21 -28.90
C SER A 109 15.21 2.25 -27.81
N LEU A 110 13.96 2.29 -27.33
CA LEU A 110 13.53 3.24 -26.30
C LEU A 110 14.39 3.17 -25.02
N PRO A 111 14.62 4.32 -24.34
CA PRO A 111 15.32 4.33 -23.06
C PRO A 111 14.72 3.35 -22.06
N ARG A 112 15.57 2.69 -21.25
CA ARG A 112 15.15 1.63 -20.30
C ARG A 112 14.01 2.04 -19.35
N SER A 113 13.85 3.34 -19.07
CA SER A 113 12.75 3.86 -18.25
C SER A 113 11.38 3.78 -18.94
N VAL A 114 11.33 4.00 -20.25
CA VAL A 114 10.11 3.96 -21.07
C VAL A 114 9.87 2.55 -21.60
N GLY A 115 10.93 1.88 -22.04
CA GLY A 115 10.86 0.54 -22.64
C GLY A 115 10.44 -0.58 -21.68
N LYS A 116 10.46 -0.33 -20.36
CA LYS A 116 9.96 -1.23 -19.29
C LYS A 116 8.61 -0.81 -18.72
N SER A 117 7.94 0.17 -19.33
CA SER A 117 6.59 0.51 -18.95
C SER A 117 5.64 -0.62 -19.35
N GLN A 118 4.58 -0.80 -18.55
CA GLN A 118 3.58 -1.86 -18.79
C GLN A 118 2.94 -1.72 -20.18
N LEU A 119 2.70 -0.48 -20.63
CA LEU A 119 2.17 -0.17 -21.96
C LEU A 119 3.10 -0.68 -23.08
N VAL A 120 4.39 -0.33 -23.01
CA VAL A 120 5.36 -0.70 -24.06
C VAL A 120 5.63 -2.20 -24.07
N GLU A 121 5.64 -2.87 -22.92
CA GLU A 121 5.78 -4.32 -22.86
C GLU A 121 4.60 -5.04 -23.50
N THR A 122 3.36 -4.61 -23.19
CA THR A 122 2.14 -5.12 -23.84
C THR A 122 2.19 -4.88 -25.35
N LEU A 123 2.54 -3.68 -25.80
CA LEU A 123 2.61 -3.34 -27.22
C LEU A 123 3.64 -4.19 -27.98
N LYS A 124 4.83 -4.39 -27.40
CA LYS A 124 5.87 -5.28 -27.97
C LYS A 124 5.38 -6.72 -28.09
N ALA A 125 4.71 -7.24 -27.05
CA ALA A 125 4.17 -8.60 -27.05
C ALA A 125 3.13 -8.78 -28.16
N SER A 126 2.21 -7.82 -28.29
CA SER A 126 1.14 -7.84 -29.29
C SER A 126 1.68 -7.71 -30.73
N ILE A 127 2.60 -6.78 -30.98
CA ILE A 127 3.23 -6.63 -32.31
C ILE A 127 4.00 -7.90 -32.69
N ARG A 128 4.78 -8.48 -31.75
CA ARG A 128 5.48 -9.75 -31.99
C ARG A 128 4.52 -10.88 -32.34
N ARG A 129 3.37 -10.98 -31.65
CA ARG A 129 2.36 -11.99 -31.94
C ARG A 129 1.78 -11.82 -33.34
N TYR A 130 1.34 -10.61 -33.68
CA TYR A 130 0.77 -10.34 -35.01
C TYR A 130 1.75 -10.67 -36.14
N ARG A 131 3.04 -10.36 -35.97
CA ARG A 131 4.06 -10.68 -36.98
C ARG A 131 4.24 -12.18 -37.24
N ILE A 132 3.89 -13.03 -36.28
CA ILE A 132 3.98 -14.49 -36.42
C ILE A 132 2.69 -15.07 -37.00
N THR A 133 1.54 -14.60 -36.52
CA THR A 133 0.24 -15.19 -36.88
C THR A 133 -0.42 -14.51 -38.09
N SER A 134 -0.09 -13.24 -38.35
CA SER A 134 -0.78 -12.35 -39.30
C SER A 134 -2.31 -12.31 -39.10
N ASP A 135 -2.74 -12.52 -37.87
CA ASP A 135 -4.15 -12.67 -37.52
C ASP A 135 -4.53 -11.71 -36.39
N VAL A 136 -5.59 -10.92 -36.64
CA VAL A 136 -6.06 -9.86 -35.74
C VAL A 136 -6.64 -10.46 -34.46
N GLN A 137 -7.36 -11.58 -34.56
CA GLN A 137 -7.94 -12.25 -33.39
C GLN A 137 -6.85 -12.74 -32.43
N ASN A 138 -5.85 -13.45 -32.95
CA ASN A 138 -4.68 -13.87 -32.17
C ASN A 138 -3.91 -12.71 -31.52
N THR A 139 -3.99 -11.51 -32.10
CA THR A 139 -3.33 -10.31 -31.56
C THR A 139 -4.14 -9.70 -30.43
N SER A 140 -5.47 -9.64 -30.58
CA SER A 140 -6.40 -9.27 -29.50
C SER A 140 -6.23 -10.18 -28.28
N ASP A 141 -6.20 -11.50 -28.50
CA ASP A 141 -5.97 -12.48 -27.43
C ASP A 141 -4.62 -12.27 -26.73
N ALA A 142 -3.59 -11.87 -27.47
CA ALA A 142 -2.27 -11.55 -26.90
C ALA A 142 -2.24 -10.24 -26.11
N ILE A 143 -3.01 -9.22 -26.52
CA ILE A 143 -3.22 -8.00 -25.73
C ILE A 143 -3.86 -8.37 -24.40
N GLN A 144 -4.97 -9.12 -24.42
CA GLN A 144 -5.68 -9.53 -23.21
C GLN A 144 -4.77 -10.34 -22.28
N THR A 145 -4.07 -11.35 -22.81
CA THR A 145 -3.12 -12.17 -22.03
C THR A 145 -2.03 -11.32 -21.38
N SER A 146 -1.53 -10.30 -22.09
CA SER A 146 -0.50 -9.41 -21.56
C SER A 146 -1.04 -8.49 -20.46
N VAL A 147 -2.24 -7.93 -20.65
CA VAL A 147 -2.93 -7.11 -19.65
C VAL A 147 -3.20 -7.93 -18.38
N ASP A 148 -3.68 -9.17 -18.52
CA ASP A 148 -3.92 -10.08 -17.39
C ASP A 148 -2.62 -10.39 -16.64
N ALA A 149 -1.52 -10.62 -17.35
CA ALA A 149 -0.21 -10.83 -16.73
C ALA A 149 0.27 -9.60 -15.94
N VAL A 150 0.02 -8.39 -16.46
CA VAL A 150 0.31 -7.13 -15.74
C VAL A 150 -0.57 -7.00 -14.50
N ALA A 151 -1.86 -7.35 -14.59
CA ALA A 151 -2.80 -7.33 -13.47
C ALA A 151 -2.34 -8.26 -12.34
N MET A 152 -2.01 -9.51 -12.67
CA MET A 152 -1.48 -10.50 -11.71
C MET A 152 -0.20 -10.00 -11.01
N ARG A 153 0.69 -9.34 -11.76
CA ARG A 153 1.91 -8.76 -11.19
C ARG A 153 1.61 -7.61 -10.23
N LEU A 154 0.71 -6.70 -10.59
CA LEU A 154 0.29 -5.60 -9.71
C LEU A 154 -0.34 -6.12 -8.42
N GLU A 155 -1.15 -7.19 -8.51
CA GLU A 155 -1.72 -7.84 -7.34
C GLU A 155 -0.67 -8.51 -6.45
N ALA A 156 0.30 -9.21 -7.05
CA ALA A 156 1.42 -9.80 -6.33
C ALA A 156 2.23 -8.72 -5.59
N ASP A 157 2.53 -7.61 -6.25
CA ASP A 157 3.30 -6.50 -5.68
C ASP A 157 2.57 -5.82 -4.51
N ASN A 158 1.24 -5.89 -4.44
CA ASN A 158 0.42 -5.33 -3.35
C ASN A 158 0.21 -6.30 -2.18
N THR A 159 0.64 -7.56 -2.30
CA THR A 159 0.35 -8.60 -1.29
C THR A 159 0.99 -8.30 0.07
N MET A 160 2.23 -7.79 0.08
CA MET A 160 2.91 -7.38 1.33
C MET A 160 2.16 -6.24 2.04
N LEU A 161 1.68 -5.24 1.28
CA LEU A 161 0.91 -4.12 1.84
C LEU A 161 -0.40 -4.62 2.46
N ARG A 162 -1.12 -5.48 1.75
CA ARG A 162 -2.37 -6.06 2.23
C ARG A 162 -2.16 -6.90 3.50
N TYR A 163 -1.09 -7.68 3.55
CA TYR A 163 -0.72 -8.44 4.75
C TYR A 163 -0.46 -7.52 5.95
N MET A 164 0.34 -6.46 5.77
CA MET A 164 0.65 -5.53 6.85
C MET A 164 -0.57 -4.75 7.35
N ILE A 165 -1.43 -4.30 6.43
CA ILE A 165 -2.68 -3.61 6.81
C ILE A 165 -3.61 -4.55 7.58
N TRP A 166 -3.72 -5.81 7.15
CA TRP A 166 -4.50 -6.83 7.85
C TRP A 166 -3.92 -7.19 9.24
N ALA A 167 -2.61 -7.10 9.43
CA ALA A 167 -1.97 -7.39 10.71
C ALA A 167 -2.28 -6.34 11.79
N ILE A 168 -2.55 -5.08 11.43
CA ILE A 168 -2.76 -3.98 12.38
C ILE A 168 -3.94 -4.24 13.33
N PRO A 169 -5.16 -4.61 12.87
CA PRO A 169 -6.25 -5.00 13.75
C PRO A 169 -5.89 -6.14 14.71
N SER A 170 -5.12 -7.12 14.24
CA SER A 170 -4.67 -8.25 15.07
C SER A 170 -3.72 -7.79 16.19
N ILE A 171 -2.84 -6.82 15.92
CA ILE A 171 -1.99 -6.20 16.95
C ILE A 171 -2.84 -5.44 17.97
N GLY A 172 -3.85 -4.70 17.52
CA GLY A 172 -4.81 -4.04 18.41
C GLY A 172 -5.52 -5.03 19.34
N PHE A 173 -5.95 -6.17 18.78
CA PHE A 173 -6.56 -7.27 19.53
C PHE A 173 -5.59 -7.89 20.54
N ILE A 174 -4.31 -8.09 20.19
CA ILE A 174 -3.28 -8.56 21.13
C ILE A 174 -3.19 -7.64 22.35
N GLY A 175 -3.17 -6.31 22.15
CA GLY A 175 -3.18 -5.37 23.28
C GLY A 175 -4.46 -5.40 24.09
N THR A 176 -5.59 -5.75 23.47
CA THR A 176 -6.86 -5.96 24.18
C THR A 176 -6.82 -7.19 25.07
N VAL A 177 -6.32 -8.31 24.54
CA VAL A 177 -6.13 -9.55 25.32
C VAL A 177 -5.18 -9.30 26.48
N ARG A 178 -4.09 -8.55 26.26
CA ARG A 178 -3.16 -8.15 27.32
C ARG A 178 -3.86 -7.31 28.40
N GLY A 179 -4.53 -6.23 28.02
CA GLY A 179 -5.14 -5.30 28.97
C GLY A 179 -6.28 -5.95 29.77
N ILE A 180 -7.11 -6.79 29.13
CA ILE A 180 -8.16 -7.56 29.83
C ILE A 180 -7.54 -8.60 30.74
N GLY A 181 -6.52 -9.35 30.29
CA GLY A 181 -5.83 -10.32 31.12
C GLY A 181 -5.22 -9.69 32.38
N GLN A 182 -4.61 -8.51 32.23
CA GLN A 182 -4.08 -7.73 33.34
C GLN A 182 -5.19 -7.25 34.28
N ALA A 183 -6.29 -6.70 33.74
CA ALA A 183 -7.43 -6.25 34.54
C ALA A 183 -8.04 -7.40 35.37
N LEU A 184 -8.17 -8.60 34.79
CA LEU A 184 -8.69 -9.77 35.49
C LEU A 184 -7.76 -10.27 36.60
N SER A 185 -6.43 -10.13 36.44
CA SER A 185 -5.48 -10.47 37.50
C SER A 185 -5.59 -9.57 38.74
N GLN A 186 -6.20 -8.39 38.60
CA GLN A 186 -6.43 -7.40 39.65
C GLN A 186 -7.84 -7.52 40.27
N ALA A 187 -8.60 -8.55 39.93
CA ALA A 187 -9.99 -8.72 40.40
C ALA A 187 -10.10 -8.78 41.94
N ASP A 188 -9.14 -9.42 42.62
CA ASP A 188 -9.16 -9.53 44.08
C ASP A 188 -8.97 -8.17 44.77
N GLN A 189 -8.14 -7.28 44.20
CA GLN A 189 -7.95 -5.91 44.71
C GLN A 189 -9.19 -5.04 44.46
N ALA A 190 -9.84 -5.23 43.31
CA ALA A 190 -11.11 -4.57 43.00
C ALA A 190 -12.21 -4.97 43.99
N LEU A 191 -12.27 -6.25 44.39
CA LEU A 191 -13.19 -6.74 45.42
C LEU A 191 -12.88 -6.15 46.81
N ALA A 192 -11.61 -5.86 47.09
CA ALA A 192 -11.18 -5.17 48.30
C ALA A 192 -11.49 -3.65 48.30
N GLY A 193 -12.03 -3.12 47.20
CA GLY A 193 -12.49 -1.74 47.08
C GLY A 193 -11.59 -0.83 46.25
N ASP A 194 -10.45 -1.30 45.74
CA ASP A 194 -9.57 -0.52 44.85
C ASP A 194 -9.68 -1.01 43.40
N ILE A 195 -10.44 -0.27 42.59
CA ILE A 195 -10.66 -0.57 41.17
C ILE A 195 -9.69 0.20 40.24
N SER A 196 -8.78 0.99 40.80
CA SER A 196 -7.98 1.95 40.04
C SER A 196 -7.07 1.25 39.03
N GLU A 197 -6.37 0.20 39.44
CA GLU A 197 -5.50 -0.54 38.54
C GLU A 197 -6.30 -1.31 37.47
N MET A 198 -7.43 -1.92 37.86
CA MET A 198 -8.29 -2.66 36.94
C MET A 198 -8.84 -1.75 35.83
N THR A 199 -9.28 -0.54 36.18
CA THR A 199 -9.79 0.45 35.22
C THR A 199 -8.69 0.98 34.29
N ALA A 200 -7.46 1.16 34.80
CA ALA A 200 -6.31 1.53 33.98
C ALA A 200 -5.95 0.43 32.96
N SER A 201 -5.93 -0.84 33.39
CA SER A 201 -5.67 -2.00 32.54
C SER A 201 -6.74 -2.16 31.44
N LEU A 202 -8.00 -1.92 31.78
CA LEU A 202 -9.10 -1.91 30.81
C LEU A 202 -8.98 -0.75 29.81
N GLY A 203 -8.48 0.40 30.26
CA GLY A 203 -8.17 1.55 29.40
C GLY A 203 -7.14 1.20 28.32
N ILE A 204 -6.07 0.48 28.69
CA ILE A 204 -5.06 -0.03 27.73
C ILE A 204 -5.73 -0.91 26.66
N ALA A 205 -6.60 -1.83 27.09
CA ALA A 205 -7.28 -2.75 26.18
C ALA A 205 -8.12 -1.99 25.12
N PHE A 206 -8.95 -1.05 25.57
CA PHE A 206 -9.78 -0.27 24.65
C PHE A 206 -8.97 0.64 23.74
N ASN A 207 -7.94 1.30 24.26
CA ASN A 207 -7.10 2.21 23.49
C ASN A 207 -6.34 1.48 22.37
N SER A 208 -5.81 0.29 22.66
CA SER A 208 -5.09 -0.53 21.69
C SER A 208 -5.98 -0.88 20.49
N THR A 209 -7.19 -1.40 20.72
CA THR A 209 -8.12 -1.72 19.63
C THR A 209 -8.60 -0.47 18.91
N PHE A 210 -8.95 0.59 19.64
CA PHE A 210 -9.44 1.83 19.04
C PHE A 210 -8.43 2.40 18.04
N VAL A 211 -7.17 2.55 18.45
CA VAL A 211 -6.10 3.09 17.61
C VAL A 211 -5.84 2.19 16.41
N ALA A 212 -5.75 0.88 16.61
CA ALA A 212 -5.52 -0.08 15.54
C ALA A 212 -6.64 -0.05 14.47
N LEU A 213 -7.90 0.03 14.90
CA LEU A 213 -9.03 0.10 13.97
C LEU A 213 -9.05 1.40 13.16
N VAL A 214 -8.81 2.54 13.81
CA VAL A 214 -8.75 3.84 13.13
C VAL A 214 -7.65 3.85 12.06
N ILE A 215 -6.46 3.38 12.42
CA ILE A 215 -5.33 3.24 11.49
C ILE A 215 -5.70 2.27 10.35
N SER A 216 -6.27 1.11 10.66
CA SER A 216 -6.62 0.11 9.66
C SER A 216 -7.65 0.61 8.66
N ILE A 217 -8.69 1.31 9.10
CA ILE A 217 -9.72 1.89 8.22
C ILE A 217 -9.08 2.91 7.28
N PHE A 218 -8.23 3.79 7.81
CA PHE A 218 -7.54 4.79 7.01
C PHE A 218 -6.61 4.16 5.96
N LEU A 219 -5.83 3.14 6.34
CA LEU A 219 -4.93 2.45 5.40
C LEU A 219 -5.70 1.64 4.35
N MET A 220 -6.81 1.01 4.72
CA MET A 220 -7.67 0.31 3.75
C MET A 220 -8.24 1.26 2.69
N LEU A 221 -8.60 2.49 3.07
CA LEU A 221 -9.03 3.52 2.13
C LEU A 221 -7.90 3.87 1.14
N LEU A 222 -6.67 4.06 1.63
CA LEU A 222 -5.52 4.35 0.78
C LEU A 222 -5.17 3.18 -0.16
N LEU A 223 -5.21 1.95 0.34
CA LEU A 223 -4.99 0.75 -0.47
C LEU A 223 -6.04 0.64 -1.59
N HIS A 224 -7.31 0.88 -1.25
CA HIS A 224 -8.37 0.89 -2.24
C HIS A 224 -8.17 1.97 -3.32
N SER A 225 -7.73 3.17 -2.92
CA SER A 225 -7.40 4.23 -3.88
C SER A 225 -6.25 3.83 -4.83
N LEU A 226 -5.23 3.14 -4.33
CA LEU A 226 -4.14 2.61 -5.15
C LEU A 226 -4.63 1.56 -6.13
N GLN A 227 -5.45 0.61 -5.68
CA GLN A 227 -6.03 -0.44 -6.52
C GLN A 227 -6.87 0.16 -7.64
N ARG A 228 -7.75 1.12 -7.34
CA ARG A 228 -8.54 1.82 -8.36
C ARG A 228 -7.68 2.51 -9.43
N ALA A 229 -6.57 3.12 -9.02
CA ALA A 229 -5.64 3.75 -9.97
C ALA A 229 -4.92 2.72 -10.85
N GLN A 230 -4.59 1.56 -10.29
CA GLN A 230 -4.00 0.43 -11.02
C GLN A 230 -4.99 -0.18 -12.02
N ASP A 231 -6.23 -0.43 -11.60
CA ASP A 231 -7.27 -0.99 -12.46
C ASP A 231 -7.58 -0.07 -13.64
N ARG A 232 -7.72 1.25 -13.38
CA ARG A 232 -7.91 2.24 -14.45
C ARG A 232 -6.78 2.19 -15.47
N ARG A 233 -5.54 2.04 -15.00
CA ARG A 233 -4.37 1.95 -15.88
C ARG A 233 -4.37 0.71 -16.75
N LEU A 234 -4.85 -0.43 -16.25
CA LEU A 234 -5.00 -1.64 -17.05
C LEU A 234 -5.99 -1.42 -18.20
N VAL A 235 -7.11 -0.77 -17.91
CA VAL A 235 -8.10 -0.38 -18.93
C VAL A 235 -7.48 0.56 -19.96
N ASP A 236 -6.75 1.59 -19.52
CA ASP A 236 -6.09 2.54 -20.43
C ASP A 236 -5.07 1.84 -21.36
N ILE A 237 -4.33 0.83 -20.87
CA ILE A 237 -3.40 0.02 -21.68
C ILE A 237 -4.14 -0.78 -22.74
N GLN A 238 -5.24 -1.43 -22.36
CA GLN A 238 -6.05 -2.22 -23.28
C GLN A 238 -6.64 -1.32 -24.37
N SER A 239 -7.31 -0.23 -23.99
CA SER A 239 -7.91 0.71 -24.93
C SER A 239 -6.89 1.31 -25.88
N TYR A 240 -5.69 1.65 -25.40
CA TYR A 240 -4.61 2.14 -26.26
C TYR A 240 -4.21 1.10 -27.32
N CYS A 241 -4.05 -0.17 -26.93
CA CYS A 241 -3.67 -1.22 -27.88
C CYS A 241 -4.78 -1.49 -28.89
N GLU A 242 -6.05 -1.46 -28.48
CA GLU A 242 -7.19 -1.62 -29.39
C GLU A 242 -7.28 -0.45 -30.38
N GLU A 243 -7.17 0.78 -29.90
CA GLU A 243 -7.32 1.98 -30.73
C GLU A 243 -6.17 2.18 -31.71
N PHE A 244 -4.92 2.03 -31.26
CA PHE A 244 -3.74 2.35 -32.07
C PHE A 244 -3.18 1.14 -32.83
N LEU A 245 -3.26 -0.07 -32.28
CA LEU A 245 -2.73 -1.26 -32.95
C LEU A 245 -3.82 -1.98 -33.75
N LEU A 246 -4.95 -2.37 -33.14
CA LEU A 246 -5.96 -3.19 -33.82
C LEU A 246 -6.64 -2.46 -34.98
N ASN A 247 -6.99 -1.19 -34.82
CA ASN A 247 -7.59 -0.40 -35.91
C ASN A 247 -6.66 -0.27 -37.13
N ARG A 248 -5.34 -0.24 -36.93
CA ARG A 248 -4.36 -0.09 -38.03
C ARG A 248 -4.07 -1.40 -38.75
N ILE A 249 -4.09 -2.53 -38.04
CA ILE A 249 -3.82 -3.86 -38.64
C ILE A 249 -5.06 -4.55 -39.22
N SER A 250 -6.26 -4.02 -38.92
CA SER A 250 -7.54 -4.51 -39.46
C SER A 250 -7.99 -3.78 -40.74
N GLN A 251 -7.33 -2.67 -41.08
CA GLN A 251 -7.47 -1.97 -42.37
C GLN A 251 -6.60 -2.64 -43.44
#